data_AF-A0A7W0YC65-F1
#
_entry.id   AF-A0A7W0YC65-F1
#
_cell.length_a   1.000
_cell.length_b   1.000
_cell.length_c   1.000
_cell.angle_alpha   90.00
_cell.angle_beta   90.00
_cell.angle_gamma   90.00
#
_symmetry.space_group_name_H-M   'P 1'
#
loop_
_entity.id
_entity.type
_entity.pdbx_description
1 polymer ?
#
loop_
_entity_poly.entity_id
_entity_poly.type
_entity_poly.pdbx_seq_one_letter_code
_entity_poly.pdbx_strand_id
1 'polypeptide(L)' 'MRRTTTILLGALLFAGAPLAVTNAADIVISIGDRPYYTHGPFYVENGVRWVWVPGHWARKHKKRVWVHGHYARR' A
#
# COMPACT_ATOMS: atom_id res chain seq x y z
N MET A 1 -51.10 -15.38 -28.63
CA MET A 1 -50.20 -14.36 -28.05
C MET A 1 -49.48 -14.93 -26.81
N ARG A 2 -48.52 -15.87 -26.97
CA ARG A 2 -47.88 -16.54 -25.81
C ARG A 2 -46.42 -16.99 -26.01
N ARG A 3 -45.90 -17.04 -27.23
CA ARG A 3 -44.53 -17.54 -27.51
C ARG A 3 -43.48 -16.45 -27.62
N THR A 4 -43.84 -15.31 -28.20
CA THR A 4 -42.94 -14.17 -28.41
C THR A 4 -42.51 -13.51 -27.10
N THR A 5 -43.43 -13.38 -26.15
CA THR A 5 -43.15 -12.78 -24.83
C THR A 5 -42.16 -13.63 -24.02
N THR A 6 -42.26 -14.96 -24.10
CA THR A 6 -41.37 -15.89 -23.38
C THR A 6 -39.95 -15.89 -23.93
N ILE A 7 -39.81 -15.75 -25.25
CA ILE A 7 -38.50 -15.65 -25.91
C ILE A 7 -37.83 -14.32 -25.54
N LEU A 8 -38.59 -13.23 -25.51
CA LEU A 8 -38.08 -11.92 -25.11
C LEU A 8 -37.68 -11.88 -23.62
N LEU A 9 -38.44 -12.52 -22.72
CA LEU A 9 -38.07 -12.63 -21.31
C LEU A 9 -36.80 -13.48 -21.10
N GLY A 10 -36.67 -14.59 -21.83
CA GLY A 10 -35.48 -15.46 -21.78
C GLY A 10 -34.21 -14.77 -22.28
N ALA A 11 -34.32 -13.95 -23.33
CA ALA A 11 -33.20 -13.18 -23.86
C ALA A 11 -32.75 -12.05 -22.90
N LEU A 12 -33.70 -11.40 -22.21
CA LEU A 12 -33.38 -10.32 -21.26
C LEU A 12 -32.65 -10.83 -20.01
N LEU A 13 -32.93 -12.07 -19.58
CA LEU A 13 -32.29 -12.69 -18.43
C LEU A 13 -30.87 -13.21 -18.71
N PHE A 14 -30.48 -13.40 -19.99
CA PHE A 14 -29.14 -13.86 -20.37
C PHE A 14 -28.12 -12.74 -20.63
N ALA A 15 -28.55 -11.48 -20.69
CA ALA A 15 -27.67 -10.33 -20.99
C ALA A 15 -26.97 -9.73 -19.75
N GLY A 16 -27.31 -10.18 -18.55
CA GLY A 16 -26.78 -9.66 -17.29
C GLY A 16 -25.46 -10.32 -16.86
N ALA A 17 -24.42 -10.24 -17.67
CA ALA A 17 -23.08 -10.59 -17.19
C ALA A 17 -22.64 -9.51 -16.17
N PRO A 18 -22.28 -9.87 -14.92
CA PRO A 18 -21.75 -8.89 -13.98
C PRO A 18 -20.43 -8.35 -14.54
N LEU A 19 -20.37 -7.05 -14.80
CA LEU A 19 -19.12 -6.37 -15.09
C LEU A 19 -18.20 -6.59 -13.90
N ALA A 20 -17.03 -7.20 -14.14
CA ALA A 20 -16.01 -7.35 -13.12
C ALA A 20 -15.57 -5.95 -12.68
N VAL A 21 -16.07 -5.49 -11.53
CA VAL A 21 -15.60 -4.28 -10.88
C VAL A 21 -14.18 -4.58 -10.41
N THR A 22 -13.21 -4.07 -11.16
CA THR A 22 -11.82 -4.03 -10.71
C THR A 22 -11.76 -3.07 -9.52
N ASN A 23 -11.35 -3.58 -8.36
CA ASN A 23 -11.05 -2.75 -7.21
C ASN A 23 -9.80 -1.92 -7.56
N ALA A 24 -9.88 -0.60 -7.43
CA ALA A 24 -8.72 0.26 -7.57
C ALA A 24 -7.66 -0.19 -6.53
N ALA A 25 -6.52 -0.69 -7.02
CA ALA A 25 -5.39 -0.99 -6.17
C ALA A 25 -4.73 0.34 -5.79
N ASP A 26 -4.85 0.74 -4.52
CA ASP A 26 -4.14 1.89 -3.99
C ASP A 26 -2.66 1.52 -3.77
N ILE A 27 -1.74 2.38 -4.20
CA ILE A 27 -0.30 2.20 -4.02
C ILE A 27 0.21 3.31 -3.10
N VAL A 28 0.34 3.00 -1.82
CA VAL A 28 0.92 3.90 -0.83
C VAL A 28 2.45 3.76 -0.85
N ILE A 29 3.14 4.69 -1.52
CA ILE A 29 4.60 4.77 -1.51
C ILE A 29 5.05 5.59 -0.31
N SER A 30 5.37 4.92 0.80
CA SER A 30 6.00 5.57 1.95
C SER A 30 7.50 5.73 1.70
N ILE A 31 7.92 6.95 1.38
CA ILE A 31 9.34 7.35 1.27
C ILE A 31 9.93 7.38 2.70
N GLY A 32 10.43 6.23 3.15
CA GLY A 32 10.94 6.03 4.51
C GLY A 32 12.20 6.86 4.82
N ASP A 33 12.85 7.40 3.79
CA ASP A 33 14.07 8.21 3.82
C ASP A 33 13.81 9.72 3.74
N ARG A 34 12.55 10.17 3.66
CA ARG A 34 12.22 11.62 3.67
C ARG A 34 12.91 12.41 4.81
N PRO A 35 12.96 11.92 6.07
CA PRO A 35 13.65 12.64 7.14
C PRO A 35 15.16 12.77 6.94
N TYR A 36 15.78 11.86 6.19
CA TYR A 36 17.21 11.95 5.84
C TYR A 36 17.48 13.15 4.95
N TYR A 37 16.64 13.41 3.94
CA TYR A 37 16.83 14.57 3.07
C TYR A 37 16.57 15.91 3.77
N THR A 38 15.90 15.89 4.92
CA THR A 38 15.67 17.09 5.73
C THR A 38 16.84 17.41 6.66
N HIS A 39 17.41 16.41 7.35
CA HIS A 39 18.43 16.65 8.40
C HIS A 39 19.81 16.06 8.09
N GLY A 40 19.95 15.24 7.04
CA GLY A 40 21.20 14.65 6.61
C GLY A 40 21.64 13.45 7.47
N PRO A 41 22.96 13.18 7.58
CA PRO A 41 23.45 12.00 8.30
C PRO A 41 23.27 12.09 9.82
N PHE A 42 23.21 13.29 10.39
CA PHE A 42 22.95 13.51 11.82
C PHE A 42 22.46 14.94 12.08
N TYR A 43 21.77 15.12 13.21
CA TYR A 43 21.47 16.45 13.76
C TYR A 43 21.57 16.44 15.29
N VAL A 44 21.56 17.63 15.89
CA VAL A 44 21.53 17.83 17.35
C VAL A 44 20.26 18.55 17.72
N GLU A 45 19.52 18.00 18.68
CA GLU A 45 18.29 18.58 19.21
C GLU A 45 18.27 18.39 20.72
N ASN A 46 18.04 19.46 21.48
CA ASN A 46 18.05 19.45 22.96
C ASN A 46 19.32 18.83 23.57
N GLY A 47 20.48 19.06 22.94
CA GLY A 47 21.76 18.49 23.37
C GLY A 47 21.93 16.98 23.09
N VAL A 48 20.97 16.35 22.42
CA VAL A 48 21.00 14.94 22.02
C VAL A 48 21.42 14.83 20.57
N ARG A 49 22.37 13.93 20.27
CA ARG A 49 22.78 13.63 18.90
C ARG A 49 21.89 12.55 18.31
N TRP A 50 21.21 12.88 17.23
CA TRP A 50 20.39 11.97 16.44
C TRP A 50 21.15 11.57 15.17
N VAL A 51 21.30 10.27 14.94
CA VAL A 51 22.03 9.72 13.78
C VAL A 51 21.10 8.91 12.92
N TRP A 52 21.18 9.10 11.61
CA TRP A 52 20.37 8.35 10.65
C TRP A 52 20.78 6.88 10.64
N VAL A 53 19.78 6.01 10.80
CA VAL A 53 19.90 4.57 10.62
C VAL A 53 19.22 4.21 9.30
N PRO A 54 19.97 3.76 8.28
CA PRO A 54 19.39 3.33 7.02
C PRO A 54 18.39 2.19 7.20
N GLY A 55 17.39 2.14 6.31
CA GLY A 55 16.43 1.04 6.28
C GLY A 55 17.13 -0.30 6.03
N HIS A 56 16.69 -1.35 6.70
CA HIS A 56 17.28 -2.67 6.60
C HIS A 56 16.25 -3.78 6.81
N TRP A 57 16.56 -4.97 6.30
CA TRP A 57 15.77 -6.16 6.61
C TRP A 57 16.14 -6.69 7.99
N ALA A 58 15.12 -6.94 8.81
CA ALA A 58 15.26 -7.57 10.12
C ALA A 58 14.42 -8.85 10.18
N ARG A 59 14.76 -9.74 11.13
CA ARG A 59 13.97 -10.95 11.39
C ARG A 59 13.14 -10.72 12.66
N LYS A 60 11.81 -10.74 12.53
CA LYS A 60 10.86 -10.64 13.66
C LYS A 60 9.91 -11.83 13.62
N HIS A 61 9.80 -12.56 14.73
CA HIS A 61 8.89 -13.72 14.90
C HIS A 61 8.86 -14.66 13.68
N LYS A 62 10.02 -15.16 13.27
CA LYS A 62 10.23 -16.06 12.11
C LYS A 62 9.95 -15.45 10.72
N LYS A 63 9.52 -14.20 10.63
CA LYS A 63 9.30 -13.48 9.36
C LYS A 63 10.43 -12.47 9.10
N ARG A 64 10.73 -12.24 7.82
CA ARG A 64 11.62 -11.15 7.39
C ARG A 64 10.77 -9.90 7.20
N VAL A 65 11.11 -8.82 7.89
CA VAL A 65 10.38 -7.55 7.88
C VAL A 65 11.31 -6.42 7.47
N TRP A 66 10.82 -5.50 6.65
CA TRP A 66 11.56 -4.29 6.32
C TRP A 66 11.40 -3.30 7.47
N VAL A 67 12.53 -2.78 7.96
CA VAL A 67 12.56 -1.70 8.95
C VAL A 67 12.92 -0.43 8.20
N HIS A 68 12.02 0.55 8.23
CA HIS A 68 12.26 1.84 7.57
C HIS A 68 13.41 2.60 8.25
N GLY A 69 14.08 3.44 7.47
CA GLY A 69 15.10 4.33 7.99
C GLY A 69 14.51 5.27 9.04
N HIS A 70 15.29 5.56 10.08
CA HIS A 70 14.87 6.40 11.19
C HIS A 70 16.08 7.02 11.87
N TYR A 71 15.86 8.07 12.65
CA TYR A 71 16.89 8.60 13.53
C TYR A 71 16.90 7.85 14.85
N ALA A 72 18.09 7.51 15.32
CA ALA A 72 18.32 6.94 16.64
C ALA A 72 19.27 7.84 17.44
N ARG A 73 19.04 7.88 18.75
CA ARG A 73 19.91 8.59 19.69
C ARG A 73 21.27 7.88 19.80
N ARG A 74 22.35 8.67 19.79
CA ARG A 74 23.71 8.25 20.16
C ARG A 74 24.20 8.94 21.42
#